data_AF-A0A1V3R2C2-F1
#
_entry.id   AF-A0A1V3R2C2-F1
#
_cell.length_a   1.000
_cell.length_b   1.000
_cell.length_c   1.000
_cell.angle_alpha   90.00
_cell.angle_beta   90.00
_cell.angle_gamma   90.00
#
_symmetry.space_group_name_H-M   'P 1'
#
loop_
_entity.id
_entity.type
_entity.pdbx_description
1 polymer ?
#
loop_
_entity_poly.entity_id
_entity_poly.type
_entity_poly.pdbx_seq_one_letter_code
_entity_poly.pdbx_strand_id
1 'polypeptide(L)'
;MKTKLTLTVEKEIVEKAKQKAASRGISLSKMFEEVFSNENPEVEKTEIQLMAQKLLERLNSIKQMEPQKESDKVHLKRFLKQKYG
;
A
#
# COMPACT_ATOMS: atom_id res chain seq x y z
N MET A 1 12.76 -16.65 -15.49
CA MET A 1 12.55 -17.29 -16.81
C MET A 1 11.92 -16.26 -17.72
N LYS A 2 12.35 -16.11 -18.98
CA LYS A 2 11.77 -15.11 -19.91
C LYS A 2 10.63 -15.72 -20.72
N THR A 3 9.53 -14.99 -20.88
CA THR A 3 8.36 -15.39 -21.67
C THR A 3 8.09 -14.35 -22.75
N LYS A 4 7.46 -14.78 -23.86
CA LYS A 4 7.09 -13.88 -24.96
C LYS A 4 5.64 -13.44 -24.79
N LEU A 5 5.44 -12.13 -24.73
CA LEU A 5 4.11 -11.50 -24.74
C LEU A 5 3.92 -10.79 -26.09
N THR A 6 2.84 -11.10 -26.80
CA THR A 6 2.44 -10.40 -28.02
C THR A 6 1.16 -9.63 -27.72
N LEU A 7 1.17 -8.33 -27.98
CA LEU A 7 0.03 -7.44 -27.73
C LEU A 7 -0.41 -6.78 -29.04
N THR A 8 -1.71 -6.70 -29.25
CA THR A 8 -2.29 -5.87 -30.31
C THR A 8 -2.51 -4.47 -29.75
N VAL A 9 -1.78 -3.51 -30.30
CA VAL A 9 -1.82 -2.10 -29.88
C VAL A 9 -1.84 -1.21 -31.12
N GLU A 10 -2.38 -0.01 -30.97
CA GLU A 10 -2.43 0.97 -32.05
C GLU A 10 -1.02 1.32 -32.55
N LYS A 11 -0.90 1.49 -33.87
CA LYS A 11 0.39 1.80 -34.53
C LYS A 11 1.05 3.05 -33.96
N GLU A 12 0.25 4.08 -33.65
CA GLU A 12 0.77 5.33 -33.08
C GLU A 12 1.42 5.14 -31.71
N ILE A 13 0.86 4.24 -30.89
CA ILE A 13 1.40 3.90 -29.57
C ILE A 13 2.74 3.19 -29.74
N VAL A 14 2.84 2.25 -30.69
CA VAL A 14 4.08 1.53 -30.99
C VAL A 14 5.19 2.50 -31.42
N GLU A 15 4.88 3.47 -32.28
CA GLU A 15 5.86 4.45 -32.74
C GLU A 15 6.31 5.40 -31.62
N LYS A 16 5.39 5.88 -30.78
CA LYS A 16 5.73 6.68 -29.59
C LYS A 16 6.62 5.88 -28.63
N ALA A 17 6.30 4.60 -28.40
CA ALA A 17 7.09 3.74 -27.53
C ALA A 17 8.51 3.49 -28.08
N LYS A 18 8.64 3.26 -29.40
CA LYS A 18 9.94 3.15 -30.07
C LYS A 18 10.79 4.40 -29.90
N GLN A 19 10.22 5.58 -30.16
CA GLN A 19 10.93 6.85 -30.01
C GLN A 19 11.39 7.07 -28.57
N LYS A 20 10.51 6.79 -27.59
CA LYS A 20 10.85 6.89 -26.17
C LYS A 20 11.98 5.92 -25.80
N ALA A 21 11.94 4.68 -26.29
CA ALA A 21 12.97 3.68 -26.03
C ALA A 21 14.33 4.09 -26.63
N ALA A 22 14.32 4.56 -27.89
CA ALA A 22 15.50 5.07 -28.57
C ALA A 22 16.12 6.27 -27.83
N SER A 23 15.30 7.22 -27.37
CA SER A 23 15.77 8.40 -26.62
C SER A 23 16.49 8.04 -25.32
N ARG A 24 16.16 6.89 -24.73
CA ARG A 24 16.76 6.37 -23.50
C ARG A 24 17.90 5.37 -23.76
N GLY A 25 18.18 5.05 -25.02
CA GLY A 25 19.20 4.06 -25.40
C GLY A 25 18.87 2.62 -24.97
N ILE A 26 17.59 2.29 -24.80
CA ILE A 26 17.14 0.96 -24.36
C ILE A 26 16.19 0.31 -25.38
N SER A 27 16.03 -1.01 -25.31
CA SER A 27 15.06 -1.74 -26.13
C SER A 27 13.63 -1.57 -25.59
N LEU A 28 12.63 -1.75 -26.46
CA LEU A 28 11.22 -1.76 -26.03
C LEU A 28 10.94 -2.81 -24.96
N SER A 29 11.50 -4.02 -25.10
CA SER A 29 11.33 -5.08 -24.11
C SER A 29 11.91 -4.69 -22.76
N LYS A 30 13.08 -4.04 -22.73
CA LYS A 30 13.68 -3.54 -21.49
C LYS A 30 12.88 -2.39 -20.90
N MET A 31 12.40 -1.45 -21.73
CA MET A 31 11.50 -0.39 -21.29
C MET A 31 10.21 -0.95 -20.69
N PHE A 32 9.64 -2.00 -21.29
CA PHE A 32 8.46 -2.67 -20.78
C PHE A 32 8.75 -3.32 -19.42
N GLU A 33 9.83 -4.10 -19.31
CA GLU A 33 10.27 -4.69 -18.04
C GLU A 33 10.48 -3.60 -16.96
N GLU A 34 11.08 -2.46 -17.29
CA GLU A 34 11.31 -1.36 -16.34
C GLU A 34 10.00 -0.71 -15.87
N VAL A 35 9.02 -0.52 -16.75
CA VAL A 35 7.72 0.05 -16.37
C VAL A 35 7.02 -0.89 -15.39
N PHE A 36 6.91 -2.17 -15.73
CA PHE A 36 6.17 -3.15 -14.94
C PHE A 36 6.95 -3.74 -13.75
N SER A 37 8.28 -3.58 -13.70
CA SER A 37 9.10 -4.00 -12.55
C SER A 37 9.20 -2.93 -11.48
N ASN A 38 9.05 -1.64 -11.84
CA ASN A 38 9.00 -0.54 -10.88
C ASN A 38 7.58 -0.25 -10.40
N GLU A 39 6.56 -0.63 -11.17
CA GLU A 39 5.21 -0.74 -10.67
C GLU A 39 5.14 -1.91 -9.68
N ASN A 40 5.23 -1.59 -8.39
CA ASN A 40 4.84 -2.52 -7.36
C ASN A 40 3.39 -2.95 -7.66
N PRO A 41 3.08 -4.23 -7.92
CA PRO A 41 1.73 -4.71 -8.08
C PRO A 41 1.02 -4.75 -6.72
N GLU A 42 1.34 -3.84 -5.80
CA GLU A 42 0.42 -3.46 -4.74
C GLU A 42 -0.79 -2.85 -5.45
N VAL A 43 -1.66 -3.76 -5.91
CA VAL A 43 -3.06 -3.63 -6.26
C VAL A 43 -3.48 -2.23 -5.94
N GLU A 44 -3.75 -1.37 -6.94
CA GLU A 44 -4.18 0.02 -6.75
C GLU A 44 -5.03 0.11 -5.47
N LYS A 45 -4.37 0.48 -4.36
CA LYS A 45 -5.02 0.39 -3.06
C LYS A 45 -5.98 1.55 -3.10
N THR A 46 -7.27 1.24 -3.14
CA THR A 46 -8.30 2.27 -2.99
C THR A 46 -7.97 3.13 -1.78
N GLU A 47 -8.32 4.42 -1.80
CA GLU A 47 -7.97 5.36 -0.71
C GLU A 47 -8.33 4.79 0.68
N ILE A 48 -9.43 4.04 0.76
CA ILE A 48 -9.90 3.33 1.95
C ILE A 48 -8.87 2.29 2.44
N GLN A 49 -8.29 1.49 1.54
CA GLN A 49 -7.29 0.49 1.87
C GLN A 49 -5.97 1.14 2.34
N LEU A 50 -5.59 2.27 1.74
CA LEU A 50 -4.44 3.05 2.21
C LEU A 50 -4.68 3.64 3.60
N MET A 51 -5.87 4.17 3.87
CA MET A 51 -6.23 4.67 5.19
C MET A 51 -6.26 3.55 6.24
N ALA A 52 -6.81 2.38 5.89
CA ALA A 52 -6.84 1.22 6.77
C ALA A 52 -5.41 0.74 7.11
N GLN A 53 -4.51 0.71 6.13
CA GLN A 53 -3.11 0.34 6.37
C GLN A 53 -2.41 1.34 7.30
N LYS A 54 -2.59 2.64 7.07
CA LYS A 54 -2.06 3.69 7.97
C LYS A 54 -2.63 3.59 9.38
N LEU A 55 -3.90 3.21 9.52
CA LEU A 55 -4.53 2.99 10.82
C LEU A 55 -3.93 1.78 11.53
N LEU A 56 -3.73 0.67 10.82
CA LEU A 56 -3.09 -0.54 11.37
C LEU A 56 -1.66 -0.28 11.82
N GLU A 57 -0.86 0.45 11.04
CA GLU A 57 0.48 0.85 11.42
C GLU A 57 0.49 1.68 12.70
N ARG A 58 -0.45 2.64 12.84
CA ARG A 58 -0.62 3.41 14.06
C ARG A 58 -1.00 2.53 15.25
N LEU A 59 -1.97 1.63 15.10
CA LEU A 59 -2.38 0.72 16.17
C LEU A 59 -1.24 -0.19 16.64
N ASN A 60 -0.42 -0.69 15.70
CA ASN A 60 0.75 -1.51 16.02
C ASN A 60 1.88 -0.70 16.67
N SER A 61 2.01 0.58 16.33
CA SER A 61 3.00 1.49 16.94
C SER A 61 2.64 1.92 18.36
N ILE A 62 1.35 1.86 18.71
CA ILE A 62 0.91 2.14 20.08
C ILE A 62 1.35 0.95 20.93
N LYS A 63 2.23 1.23 21.89
CA LYS A 63 2.72 0.26 22.88
C LYS A 63 1.50 -0.45 23.48
N GLN A 64 1.45 -1.77 23.31
CA GLN A 64 0.37 -2.61 23.84
C GLN A 64 0.14 -2.21 25.30
N MET A 65 -1.05 -1.69 25.60
CA MET A 65 -1.42 -1.40 26.98
C MET A 65 -1.34 -2.71 27.74
N GLU A 66 -0.59 -2.72 28.85
CA GLU A 66 -0.52 -3.91 29.70
C GLU A 66 -1.95 -4.35 30.04
N PRO A 67 -2.25 -5.66 30.00
CA PRO A 67 -3.58 -6.15 30.29
C PRO A 67 -3.98 -5.62 31.67
N GLN A 68 -5.11 -4.90 31.68
CA GLN A 68 -5.60 -4.21 32.86
C GLN A 68 -5.91 -5.27 33.92
N LYS A 69 -5.08 -5.33 34.97
CA LYS A 69 -5.21 -6.33 36.05
C LYS A 69 -6.50 -6.15 36.86
N GLU A 70 -7.11 -4.97 36.81
CA GLU A 70 -8.34 -4.63 37.50
C GLU A 70 -9.54 -4.67 36.55
N SER A 71 -10.63 -5.32 36.99
CA SER A 71 -11.89 -5.37 36.26
C SER A 71 -12.52 -3.99 36.10
N ASP A 72 -13.11 -3.72 34.93
CA ASP A 72 -13.82 -2.47 34.60
C ASP A 72 -14.85 -2.03 35.65
N LYS A 73 -15.48 -3.00 36.34
CA LYS A 73 -16.43 -2.71 37.43
C LYS A 73 -15.76 -1.98 38.60
N VAL A 74 -14.49 -2.28 38.88
CA VAL A 74 -13.72 -1.65 39.95
C VAL A 74 -13.35 -0.22 39.55
N HIS A 75 -12.94 0.00 38.29
CA HIS A 75 -12.68 1.34 37.76
C HIS A 75 -13.92 2.23 37.76
N LEU A 76 -15.06 1.69 37.32
CA LEU A 76 -16.34 2.41 37.36
C LEU A 76 -16.73 2.80 38.78
N LYS A 77 -16.62 1.88 39.74
CA LYS A 77 -16.87 2.19 41.15
C LYS A 77 -15.93 3.26 41.67
N ARG A 78 -14.63 3.20 41.35
CA ARG A 78 -13.63 4.19 41.76
C ARG A 78 -13.95 5.57 41.17
N PHE A 79 -14.31 5.64 39.89
CA PHE A 79 -14.70 6.88 39.22
C PHE A 79 -15.99 7.48 39.80
N LEU A 80 -17.02 6.67 40.00
CA LEU A 80 -18.29 7.13 40.58
C LEU A 80 -18.11 7.64 42.01
N LYS A 81 -17.31 6.91 42.82
CA LYS A 81 -16.94 7.34 44.17
C LYS A 81 -16.18 8.66 44.16
N GLN A 82 -15.21 8.82 43.25
CA GLN A 82 -14.44 10.06 43.14
C GLN A 82 -15.28 11.25 42.68
N LYS A 83 -16.26 11.03 41.79
CA LYS A 83 -17.09 12.10 41.20
C LYS A 83 -18.29 12.48 42.07
N TYR A 84 -18.85 11.53 42.81
CA TYR A 84 -20.12 11.71 43.52
C TYR A 84 -20.09 11.38 45.02
N GLY A 85 -18.99 10.85 45.56
CA GLY A 85 -18.82 10.53 46.99
C GLY A 85 -19.03 9.07 47.31
#